data_AF-A0A518H527-F1
#
_entry.id   AF-A0A518H527-F1
#
_cell.length_a   1.000
_cell.length_b   1.000
_cell.length_c   1.000
_cell.angle_alpha   90.00
_cell.angle_beta   90.00
_cell.angle_gamma   90.00
#
_symmetry.space_group_name_H-M   'P 1'
#
loop_
_entity.id
_entity.type
_entity.pdbx_description
1 polymer ?
#
loop_
_entity_poly.entity_id
_entity_poly.type
_entity_poly.pdbx_seq_one_letter_code
_entity_poly.pdbx_strand_id
1 'polypeptide(L)'
;MGVSYGRSKVVDLEFQVFARAIHPDWFAVRSHRRVSRPAWEADLRIIEGGHAITWTNGTGCLTEVLRGPETPLPDRGVLLRRPVRHEHSATLRQGVAVEYQTCFDSERLDDEVFRHLCDELSLDAGKGLYHRFSPRNRMAPSPVSFIRVDPRANGLSVQAFHTFPDDCSIVRTQSLFEVLDPGRR
;
A
#
# COMPACT_ATOMS: atom_id res chain seq x y z
N MET A 1 -28.00 7.91 -7.16
CA MET A 1 -27.03 8.22 -8.21
C MET A 1 -25.83 7.31 -7.98
N GLY A 2 -25.69 6.24 -8.75
CA GLY A 2 -24.66 5.22 -8.52
C GLY A 2 -23.35 5.65 -9.15
N VAL A 3 -22.41 6.12 -8.35
CA VAL A 3 -21.02 6.28 -8.79
C VAL A 3 -20.42 4.90 -8.96
N SER A 4 -20.08 4.54 -10.20
CA SER A 4 -19.27 3.37 -10.48
C SER A 4 -17.86 3.64 -9.95
N TYR A 5 -17.51 3.03 -8.82
CA TYR A 5 -16.14 2.99 -8.33
C TYR A 5 -15.37 1.96 -9.17
N GLY A 6 -14.97 2.36 -10.37
CA GLY A 6 -13.97 1.63 -11.14
C GLY A 6 -12.59 2.02 -10.63
N ARG A 7 -11.74 1.02 -10.40
CA ARG A 7 -10.33 1.25 -10.05
C ARG A 7 -9.65 2.04 -11.18
N SER A 8 -9.01 3.16 -10.85
CA SER A 8 -8.29 3.99 -11.83
C SER A 8 -7.17 3.23 -12.52
N LYS A 9 -6.79 3.64 -13.73
CA LYS A 9 -5.68 3.03 -14.49
C LYS A 9 -4.36 3.14 -13.72
N VAL A 10 -3.47 2.18 -13.91
CA VAL A 10 -2.15 2.14 -13.23
C VAL A 10 -1.37 3.42 -13.45
N VAL A 11 -1.46 4.00 -14.65
CA VAL A 11 -0.74 5.21 -15.04
C VAL A 11 -1.08 6.45 -14.20
N ASP A 12 -2.19 6.43 -13.48
CA ASP A 12 -2.67 7.56 -12.66
C ASP A 12 -2.38 7.36 -11.16
N LEU A 13 -1.70 6.28 -10.79
CA LEU A 13 -1.37 6.02 -9.41
C LEU A 13 -0.18 6.86 -8.94
N GLU A 14 -0.28 7.28 -7.68
CA GLU A 14 0.79 7.94 -6.97
C GLU A 14 1.11 7.19 -5.69
N PHE A 15 2.41 7.05 -5.44
CA PHE A 15 2.96 6.60 -4.20
C PHE A 15 3.43 7.81 -3.39
N GLN A 16 2.92 7.95 -2.17
CA GLN A 16 3.22 9.06 -1.29
C GLN A 16 3.63 8.57 0.09
N VAL A 17 4.61 9.22 0.70
CA VAL A 17 5.03 8.97 2.08
C VAL A 17 4.94 10.27 2.86
N PHE A 18 4.33 10.23 4.03
CA PHE A 18 4.11 11.37 4.90
C PHE A 18 4.82 11.19 6.24
N ALA A 19 5.35 12.29 6.81
CA ALA A 19 5.94 12.35 8.14
C ALA A 19 4.89 12.48 9.27
N ARG A 20 3.66 12.02 9.03
CA ARG A 20 2.52 12.14 9.95
C ARG A 20 1.44 11.13 9.60
N ALA A 21 0.61 10.83 10.60
CA ALA A 21 -0.64 10.11 10.38
C ALA A 21 -1.58 10.91 9.46
N ILE A 22 -2.22 10.20 8.54
CA ILE A 22 -3.34 10.69 7.74
C ILE A 22 -4.64 10.13 8.33
N HIS A 23 -5.63 11.00 8.55
CA HIS A 23 -6.87 10.60 9.19
C HIS A 23 -7.65 9.59 8.32
N PRO A 24 -8.29 8.56 8.90
CA PRO A 24 -9.00 7.53 8.13
C PRO A 24 -10.07 8.06 7.19
N ASP A 25 -10.72 9.19 7.51
CA ASP A 25 -11.78 9.80 6.68
C ASP A 25 -11.32 10.24 5.28
N TRP A 26 -10.01 10.35 5.07
CA TRP A 26 -9.45 10.59 3.72
C TRP A 26 -9.51 9.36 2.82
N PHE A 27 -9.85 8.19 3.37
CA PHE A 27 -9.76 6.91 2.68
C PHE A 27 -11.12 6.22 2.58
N ALA A 28 -11.47 5.76 1.37
CA ALA A 28 -12.51 4.76 1.19
C ALA A 28 -11.98 3.38 1.59
N VAL A 29 -12.00 3.05 2.88
CA VAL A 29 -11.43 1.81 3.43
C VAL A 29 -12.27 0.59 3.07
N ARG A 30 -11.62 -0.46 2.58
CA ARG A 30 -12.23 -1.75 2.20
C ARG A 30 -11.88 -2.88 3.14
N SER A 31 -10.68 -2.83 3.72
CA SER A 31 -10.20 -3.81 4.69
C SER A 31 -9.17 -3.14 5.59
N HIS A 32 -9.14 -3.52 6.87
CA HIS A 32 -8.26 -2.91 7.87
C HIS A 32 -7.69 -3.99 8.79
N ARG A 33 -6.41 -3.81 9.16
CA ARG A 33 -5.73 -4.61 10.17
C ARG A 33 -4.81 -3.71 10.97
N ARG A 34 -4.90 -3.80 12.29
CA ARG A 34 -3.94 -3.20 13.22
C ARG A 34 -2.94 -4.24 13.71
N VAL A 35 -1.69 -3.84 13.82
CA VAL A 35 -0.63 -4.62 14.45
C VAL A 35 0.00 -3.76 15.53
N SER A 36 0.06 -4.30 16.75
CA SER A 36 0.69 -3.62 17.88
C SER A 36 1.81 -4.50 18.44
N ARG A 37 2.99 -3.89 18.60
CA ARG A 37 4.15 -4.43 19.30
C ARG A 37 4.54 -3.46 20.41
N PRO A 38 5.34 -3.88 21.41
CA PRO A 38 5.76 -2.97 22.49
C PRO A 38 6.50 -1.72 22.00
N ALA A 39 7.28 -1.84 20.92
CA ALA A 39 8.11 -0.74 20.39
C ALA A 39 7.43 0.09 19.30
N TRP A 40 6.34 -0.39 18.70
CA TRP A 40 5.69 0.26 17.56
C TRP A 40 4.29 -0.29 17.30
N GLU A 41 3.49 0.49 16.60
CA GLU A 41 2.18 0.08 16.10
C GLU A 41 2.00 0.48 14.64
N ALA A 42 1.15 -0.26 13.94
CA ALA A 42 0.80 0.01 12.56
C ALA A 42 -0.68 -0.26 12.29
N ASP A 43 -1.29 0.65 11.52
CA ASP A 43 -2.60 0.46 10.91
C ASP A 43 -2.44 0.30 9.41
N LEU A 44 -2.78 -0.89 8.90
CA LEU A 44 -2.76 -1.22 7.50
C LEU A 44 -4.18 -1.21 6.94
N ARG A 45 -4.39 -0.51 5.83
CA ARG A 45 -5.69 -0.37 5.18
C ARG A 45 -5.56 -0.69 3.71
N ILE A 46 -6.41 -1.58 3.21
CA ILE A 46 -6.73 -1.61 1.78
C ILE A 46 -7.80 -0.54 1.57
N ILE A 47 -7.54 0.34 0.61
CA ILE A 47 -8.44 1.44 0.24
C ILE A 47 -8.86 1.27 -1.21
N GLU A 48 -9.88 2.02 -1.63
CA GLU A 48 -10.18 2.14 -3.06
C GLU A 48 -8.93 2.64 -3.80
N GLY A 49 -8.52 1.92 -4.85
CA GLY A 49 -7.36 2.28 -5.66
C GLY A 49 -5.98 1.79 -5.15
N GLY A 50 -5.82 1.40 -3.88
CA GLY A 50 -4.50 1.00 -3.36
C GLY A 50 -4.47 0.64 -1.88
N HIS A 51 -3.56 1.24 -1.12
CA HIS A 51 -3.43 1.01 0.32
C HIS A 51 -2.98 2.27 1.07
N ALA A 52 -3.20 2.26 2.39
CA ALA A 52 -2.62 3.22 3.32
C ALA A 52 -2.06 2.48 4.55
N ILE A 53 -0.80 2.70 4.87
CA ILE A 53 -0.11 2.09 6.01
C ILE A 53 0.39 3.22 6.88
N THR A 54 -0.15 3.34 8.09
CA THR A 54 0.36 4.28 9.10
C THR A 54 1.12 3.51 10.14
N TRP A 55 2.37 3.87 10.36
CA TRP A 55 3.27 3.27 11.34
C TRP A 55 3.76 4.34 12.32
N THR A 56 3.89 3.99 13.59
CA THR A 56 4.41 4.89 14.62
C THR A 56 5.10 4.11 15.74
N ASN A 57 6.12 4.71 16.34
CA ASN A 57 6.77 4.23 17.56
C ASN A 57 6.53 5.15 18.77
N GLY A 58 5.55 6.05 18.66
CA GLY A 58 5.23 7.07 19.67
C GLY A 58 6.09 8.34 19.58
N THR A 59 7.31 8.25 19.03
CA THR A 59 8.21 9.42 18.83
C THR A 59 8.22 9.93 17.39
N GLY A 60 8.04 9.03 16.42
CA GLY A 60 7.93 9.31 15.00
C GLY A 60 6.75 8.56 14.40
N CYS A 61 6.22 9.12 13.32
CA CYS A 61 5.09 8.55 12.59
C CYS A 61 5.31 8.73 11.08
N LEU A 62 5.13 7.64 10.35
CA LEU A 62 5.16 7.61 8.89
C LEU A 62 3.87 7.04 8.35
N THR A 63 3.36 7.64 7.27
CA THR A 63 2.24 7.08 6.52
C THR A 63 2.62 6.89 5.07
N GLU A 64 2.67 5.63 4.64
CA GLU A 64 2.78 5.23 3.24
C GLU A 64 1.38 5.15 2.63
N VAL A 65 1.19 5.71 1.44
CA VAL A 65 -0.06 5.65 0.70
C VAL A 65 0.20 5.38 -0.77
N LEU A 66 -0.36 4.29 -1.29
CA LEU A 66 -0.57 4.10 -2.71
C LEU A 66 -2.02 4.45 -3.04
N ARG A 67 -2.23 5.40 -3.94
CA ARG A 67 -3.57 5.91 -4.25
C ARG A 67 -3.80 6.19 -5.73
N GLY A 68 -5.06 6.09 -6.16
CA GLY A 68 -5.54 6.62 -7.43
C GLY A 68 -6.07 8.06 -7.32
N PRO A 69 -6.32 8.73 -8.46
CA PRO A 69 -6.76 10.14 -8.55
C PRO A 69 -8.04 10.46 -7.75
N GLU A 70 -8.87 9.44 -7.50
CA GLU A 70 -10.10 9.52 -6.73
C GLU A 70 -9.89 9.81 -5.24
N THR A 71 -8.68 9.64 -4.72
CA THR A 71 -8.35 9.89 -3.31
C THR A 71 -7.51 11.17 -3.21
N PRO A 72 -8.13 12.34 -2.97
CA PRO A 72 -7.37 13.55 -2.69
C PRO A 72 -6.64 13.38 -1.36
N LEU A 73 -5.40 13.87 -1.26
CA LEU A 73 -4.61 13.84 -0.03
C LEU A 73 -4.06 15.23 0.27
N PRO A 74 -3.83 15.57 1.54
CA PRO A 74 -3.20 16.83 1.90
C PRO A 74 -1.77 16.90 1.37
N ASP A 75 -1.26 18.11 1.10
CA ASP A 75 0.15 18.31 0.69
C ASP A 75 1.11 18.44 1.88
N ARG A 76 0.57 18.71 3.08
CA ARG A 76 1.40 18.95 4.27
C ARG A 76 2.05 17.65 4.77
N GLY A 77 3.37 17.71 4.93
CA GLY A 77 4.15 16.63 5.56
C GLY A 77 4.55 15.52 4.59
N VAL A 78 4.43 15.74 3.28
CA VAL A 78 4.93 14.81 2.25
C VAL A 78 6.46 14.75 2.30
N LEU A 79 7.01 13.55 2.46
CA LEU A 79 8.44 13.25 2.36
C LEU A 79 8.82 12.74 0.97
N LEU A 80 7.91 11.99 0.33
CA LEU A 80 8.07 11.43 -1.01
C LEU A 80 6.72 11.47 -1.72
N ARG A 81 6.73 11.87 -3.00
CA ARG A 81 5.59 11.74 -3.92
C ARG A 81 6.13 11.38 -5.29
N ARG A 82 5.70 10.23 -5.80
CA ARG A 82 6.17 9.72 -7.11
C ARG A 82 5.02 9.02 -7.83
N PRO A 83 4.88 9.21 -9.15
CA PRO A 83 3.98 8.40 -9.95
C PRO A 83 4.51 6.95 -10.04
N VAL A 84 3.61 5.98 -10.09
CA VAL A 84 3.97 4.55 -10.21
C VAL A 84 3.98 4.17 -11.70
N ARG A 85 5.07 4.52 -12.39
CA ARG A 85 5.26 4.22 -13.83
C ARG A 85 6.45 3.31 -14.11
N HIS A 86 7.43 3.35 -13.23
CA HIS A 86 8.67 2.59 -13.30
C HIS A 86 9.05 2.16 -11.89
N GLU A 87 9.98 1.21 -11.79
CA GLU A 87 10.57 0.86 -10.51
C GLU A 87 11.20 2.10 -9.86
N HIS A 88 10.92 2.29 -8.58
CA HIS A 88 11.52 3.32 -7.77
C HIS A 88 11.86 2.76 -6.39
N SER A 89 13.06 3.08 -5.92
CA SER A 89 13.50 2.78 -4.57
C SER A 89 13.84 4.06 -3.82
N ALA A 90 13.51 4.10 -2.53
CA ALA A 90 13.82 5.23 -1.68
C ALA A 90 14.12 4.78 -0.25
N THR A 91 15.06 5.47 0.38
CA THR A 91 15.34 5.39 1.82
C THR A 91 15.08 6.75 2.42
N LEU A 92 14.23 6.81 3.44
CA LEU A 92 13.86 8.02 4.15
C LEU A 92 14.18 7.85 5.64
N ARG A 93 14.52 8.96 6.29
CA ARG A 93 14.65 9.03 7.74
C ARG A 93 13.75 10.12 8.27
N GLN A 94 13.00 9.80 9.33
CA GLN A 94 12.20 10.78 10.05
C GLN A 94 12.82 10.98 11.43
N GLY A 95 13.47 12.14 11.61
CA GLY A 95 14.20 12.43 12.85
C GLY A 95 15.31 11.40 13.11
N VAL A 96 15.53 11.07 14.39
CA VAL A 96 16.56 10.12 14.83
C VAL A 96 16.04 8.72 15.13
N ALA A 97 14.71 8.52 15.08
CA ALA A 97 14.05 7.34 15.64
C ALA A 97 13.46 6.40 14.58
N VAL A 98 13.38 6.81 13.31
CA VAL A 98 12.70 6.05 12.26
C VAL A 98 13.51 6.02 10.97
N GLU A 99 13.74 4.81 10.46
CA GLU A 99 14.22 4.55 9.10
C GLU A 99 13.13 3.85 8.31
N TYR A 100 12.98 4.26 7.06
CA TYR A 100 12.00 3.71 6.14
C TYR A 100 12.65 3.45 4.80
N GLN A 101 12.42 2.27 4.26
CA GLN A 101 12.86 1.86 2.94
C GLN A 101 11.66 1.38 2.16
N THR A 102 11.64 1.70 0.86
CA THR A 102 10.61 1.18 -0.03
C THR A 102 11.17 0.93 -1.42
N CYS A 103 10.62 -0.07 -2.08
CA CYS A 103 10.71 -0.26 -3.51
C CYS A 103 9.29 -0.49 -4.04
N PHE A 104 8.93 0.17 -5.13
CA PHE A 104 7.65 -0.05 -5.80
C PHE A 104 7.80 0.00 -7.31
N ASP A 105 6.99 -0.81 -7.99
CA ASP A 105 6.94 -0.86 -9.44
C ASP A 105 5.53 -1.12 -9.95
N SER A 106 5.39 -0.99 -11.27
CA SER A 106 4.21 -1.42 -12.01
C SER A 106 4.64 -2.26 -13.19
N GLU A 107 3.92 -3.34 -13.44
CA GLU A 107 4.18 -4.24 -14.56
C GLU A 107 2.87 -4.55 -15.28
N ARG A 108 2.92 -4.53 -16.62
CA ARG A 108 1.85 -5.05 -17.47
C ARG A 108 2.17 -6.49 -17.84
N LEU A 109 1.19 -7.36 -17.65
CA LEU A 109 1.31 -8.80 -17.88
C LEU A 109 0.46 -9.21 -19.07
N ASP A 110 0.78 -10.37 -19.64
CA ASP A 110 -0.11 -11.06 -20.56
C ASP A 110 -1.37 -11.54 -19.83
N ASP A 111 -2.49 -11.58 -20.55
CA ASP A 111 -3.81 -11.92 -20.01
C ASP A 111 -3.84 -13.21 -19.19
N GLU A 112 -3.20 -14.27 -19.68
CA GLU A 112 -3.17 -15.57 -19.00
C GLU A 112 -2.38 -15.51 -17.69
N VAL A 113 -1.21 -14.87 -17.73
CA VAL A 113 -0.35 -14.64 -16.56
C VAL A 113 -1.09 -13.79 -15.53
N PHE A 114 -1.77 -12.74 -15.98
CA PHE A 114 -2.55 -11.85 -15.11
C PHE A 114 -3.69 -12.60 -14.39
N ARG A 115 -4.44 -13.45 -15.12
CA ARG A 115 -5.52 -14.26 -14.54
C ARG A 115 -4.96 -15.23 -13.50
N HIS A 116 -3.92 -15.98 -13.86
CA HIS A 116 -3.28 -16.93 -12.94
C HIS A 116 -2.78 -16.22 -11.67
N LEU A 117 -2.13 -15.06 -11.81
CA LEU A 117 -1.68 -14.27 -10.67
C LEU A 117 -2.83 -13.81 -9.76
N CYS A 118 -3.95 -13.38 -10.33
CA CYS A 118 -5.14 -13.01 -9.55
C CYS A 118 -5.71 -14.19 -8.76
N ASP A 119 -5.71 -15.38 -9.37
CA ASP A 119 -6.16 -16.61 -8.72
C ASP A 119 -5.22 -17.01 -7.58
N GLU A 120 -3.90 -16.97 -7.79
CA GLU A 120 -2.89 -17.22 -6.75
C GLU A 120 -3.03 -16.26 -5.56
N LEU A 121 -3.17 -14.95 -5.82
CA LEU A 121 -3.41 -13.96 -4.77
C LEU A 121 -4.72 -14.22 -4.01
N SER A 122 -5.74 -14.76 -4.69
CA SER A 122 -7.01 -15.13 -4.07
C SER A 122 -6.90 -16.36 -3.19
N LEU A 123 -6.10 -17.36 -3.59
CA LEU A 123 -5.80 -18.54 -2.79
C LEU A 123 -5.02 -18.18 -1.52
N ASP A 124 -4.16 -17.17 -1.60
CA ASP A 124 -3.37 -16.64 -0.49
C ASP A 124 -4.13 -15.67 0.43
N ALA A 125 -5.43 -15.44 0.21
CA ALA A 125 -6.23 -14.45 0.94
C ALA A 125 -6.14 -14.58 2.48
N GLY A 126 -6.00 -15.80 3.01
CA GLY A 126 -5.87 -16.05 4.46
C GLY A 126 -4.49 -15.74 5.05
N LYS A 127 -3.46 -15.51 4.21
CA LYS A 127 -2.07 -15.29 4.63
C LYS A 127 -1.73 -13.80 4.83
N GLY A 128 -2.68 -12.89 4.64
CA GLY A 128 -2.45 -11.45 4.69
C GLY A 128 -3.73 -10.65 4.83
N LEU A 129 -3.63 -9.34 4.67
CA LEU A 129 -4.81 -8.48 4.51
C LEU A 129 -5.22 -8.54 3.04
N TYR A 130 -6.44 -9.00 2.77
CA TYR A 130 -6.92 -9.24 1.41
C TYR A 130 -8.25 -8.53 1.16
N HIS A 131 -8.45 -8.06 -0.07
CA HIS A 131 -9.74 -7.60 -0.54
C HIS A 131 -9.90 -7.88 -2.04
N ARG A 132 -11.08 -8.39 -2.41
CA ARG A 132 -11.52 -8.55 -3.80
C ARG A 132 -12.60 -7.51 -4.10
N PHE A 133 -12.34 -6.67 -5.09
CA PHE A 133 -13.25 -5.62 -5.51
C PHE A 133 -14.32 -6.16 -6.46
N SER A 134 -15.42 -5.44 -6.60
CA SER A 134 -16.41 -5.77 -7.62
C SER A 134 -15.81 -5.60 -9.01
N PRO A 135 -15.98 -6.58 -9.93
CA PRO A 135 -15.52 -6.42 -11.29
C PRO A 135 -16.38 -5.39 -12.02
N ARG A 136 -15.80 -4.73 -13.03
CA ARG A 136 -16.51 -3.73 -13.84
C ARG A 136 -17.66 -4.34 -14.66
N ASN A 137 -17.52 -5.59 -15.08
CA ASN A 137 -18.56 -6.38 -15.74
C ASN A 137 -18.41 -7.87 -15.39
N ARG A 138 -19.39 -8.70 -15.76
CA ARG A 138 -19.42 -10.14 -15.42
C ARG A 138 -18.29 -10.97 -16.05
N MET A 139 -17.64 -10.48 -17.10
CA MET A 139 -16.60 -11.21 -17.83
C MET A 139 -15.17 -10.79 -17.47
N ALA A 140 -15.00 -9.66 -16.78
CA ALA A 140 -13.70 -9.17 -16.35
C ALA A 140 -13.26 -9.85 -15.03
N PRO A 141 -11.97 -10.18 -14.86
CA PRO A 141 -11.43 -10.55 -13.57
C PRO A 141 -11.73 -9.48 -12.53
N SER A 142 -12.01 -9.89 -11.30
CA SER A 142 -12.15 -8.94 -10.20
C SER A 142 -10.80 -8.34 -9.85
N PRO A 143 -10.68 -7.02 -9.66
CA PRO A 143 -9.48 -6.44 -9.08
C PRO A 143 -9.26 -7.01 -7.68
N VAL A 144 -8.00 -7.22 -7.33
CA VAL A 144 -7.57 -7.78 -6.06
C VAL A 144 -6.52 -6.87 -5.44
N SER A 145 -6.57 -6.74 -4.12
CA SER A 145 -5.52 -6.14 -3.32
C SER A 145 -5.13 -7.10 -2.21
N PHE A 146 -3.83 -7.30 -2.03
CA PHE A 146 -3.27 -8.17 -1.01
C PHE A 146 -2.09 -7.48 -0.34
N ILE A 147 -2.03 -7.52 0.99
CA ILE A 147 -0.93 -6.98 1.78
C ILE A 147 -0.44 -8.09 2.71
N ARG A 148 0.77 -8.58 2.45
CA ARG A 148 1.51 -9.43 3.39
C ARG A 148 2.14 -8.56 4.45
N VAL A 149 1.99 -8.98 5.69
CA VAL A 149 2.42 -8.23 6.87
C VAL A 149 3.33 -9.11 7.69
N ASP A 150 4.59 -8.70 7.80
CA ASP A 150 5.64 -9.43 8.53
C ASP A 150 6.16 -8.56 9.69
N PRO A 151 5.52 -8.64 10.88
CA PRO A 151 5.92 -7.86 12.05
C PRO A 151 7.28 -8.33 12.59
N ARG A 152 8.18 -7.39 12.87
CA ARG A 152 9.49 -7.61 13.48
C ARG A 152 9.55 -6.99 14.88
N ALA A 153 10.55 -7.34 15.67
CA ALA A 153 10.71 -6.77 17.01
C ALA A 153 10.90 -5.24 16.96
N ASN A 154 11.74 -4.77 16.04
CA ASN A 154 12.12 -3.37 15.86
C ASN A 154 11.48 -2.71 14.64
N GLY A 155 10.47 -3.31 14.01
CA GLY A 155 9.94 -2.76 12.77
C GLY A 155 8.86 -3.61 12.11
N LEU A 156 8.51 -3.24 10.89
CA LEU A 156 7.49 -3.88 10.10
C LEU A 156 7.96 -4.00 8.65
N SER A 157 7.89 -5.21 8.09
CA SER A 157 8.04 -5.44 6.66
C SER A 157 6.67 -5.66 6.04
N VAL A 158 6.41 -5.00 4.91
CA VAL A 158 5.15 -5.08 4.16
C VAL A 158 5.44 -5.37 2.70
N GLN A 159 4.66 -6.28 2.11
CA GLN A 159 4.61 -6.46 0.66
C GLN A 159 3.16 -6.31 0.22
N ALA A 160 2.88 -5.34 -0.65
CA ALA A 160 1.54 -5.11 -1.17
C ALA A 160 1.47 -5.39 -2.68
N PHE A 161 0.36 -5.95 -3.10
CA PHE A 161 0.04 -6.31 -4.48
C PHE A 161 -1.35 -5.77 -4.82
N HIS A 162 -1.45 -5.13 -5.98
CA HIS A 162 -2.64 -4.45 -6.42
C HIS A 162 -2.87 -4.69 -7.91
N THR A 163 -3.95 -5.38 -8.27
CA THR A 163 -4.24 -5.74 -9.67
C THR A 163 -5.24 -4.80 -10.33
N PHE A 164 -5.00 -4.51 -11.61
CA PHE A 164 -5.74 -3.58 -12.43
C PHE A 164 -6.17 -4.28 -13.73
N PRO A 165 -7.34 -4.97 -13.71
CA PRO A 165 -7.77 -5.82 -14.82
C PRO A 165 -7.95 -5.09 -16.15
N ASP A 166 -8.36 -3.82 -16.12
CA ASP A 166 -8.61 -3.03 -17.35
C ASP A 166 -7.34 -2.86 -18.20
N ASP A 167 -6.14 -2.87 -17.59
CA ASP A 167 -4.85 -2.75 -18.26
C ASP A 167 -3.97 -4.01 -18.09
N CYS A 168 -4.51 -5.12 -17.57
CA CYS A 168 -3.77 -6.35 -17.20
C CYS A 168 -2.47 -6.06 -16.44
N SER A 169 -2.54 -5.14 -15.48
CA SER A 169 -1.36 -4.62 -14.80
C SER A 169 -1.40 -4.88 -13.31
N ILE A 170 -0.21 -5.02 -12.71
CA ILE A 170 -0.02 -5.17 -11.27
C ILE A 170 0.90 -4.07 -10.76
N VAL A 171 0.61 -3.59 -9.56
CA VAL A 171 1.52 -2.76 -8.77
C VAL A 171 1.99 -3.53 -7.57
N ARG A 172 3.31 -3.50 -7.35
CA ARG A 172 3.96 -4.16 -6.22
C ARG A 172 4.66 -3.10 -5.38
N THR A 173 4.49 -3.15 -4.08
CA THR A 173 5.28 -2.34 -3.14
C THR A 173 5.91 -3.26 -2.09
N GLN A 174 7.15 -2.96 -1.73
CA GLN A 174 7.87 -3.62 -0.66
C GLN A 174 8.43 -2.54 0.24
N SER A 175 8.04 -2.55 1.50
CA SER A 175 8.39 -1.48 2.43
C SER A 175 8.86 -2.04 3.76
N LEU A 176 9.85 -1.38 4.35
CA LEU A 176 10.42 -1.69 5.64
C LEU A 176 10.39 -0.45 6.52
N PHE A 177 9.72 -0.55 7.66
CA PHE A 177 9.67 0.48 8.69
C PHE A 177 10.49 0.01 9.88
N GLU A 178 11.45 0.80 10.35
CA GLU A 178 12.34 0.42 11.44
C GLU A 178 12.41 1.50 12.52
N VAL A 179 12.36 1.05 13.77
CA VAL A 179 12.80 1.81 14.92
C VAL A 179 14.32 1.84 14.92
N LEU A 180 14.89 3.03 14.83
CA LEU A 180 16.31 3.25 15.05
C LEU A 180 16.56 3.32 16.56
N ASP A 181 17.45 2.45 17.07
CA ASP A 181 17.93 2.55 18.43
C ASP A 181 19.10 3.57 18.48
N PRO A 182 18.95 4.72 19.15
CA PRO A 182 20.02 5.70 19.24
C PRO A 182 21.28 5.17 19.97
N GLY A 183 21.19 4.05 20.69
CA GLY A 183 22.31 3.42 21.40
C GLY A 183 23.12 2.41 20.59
N ARG A 184 22.75 2.12 19.33
CA ARG A 184 23.39 1.10 18.49
C ARG A 184 24.16 1.75 17.33
N ARG A 185 25.24 2.45 17.64
CA ARG A 185 26.27 2.91 16.69
C ARG A 185 27.65 2.52 17.17
#